data_AF-A0A917ZZN9-F1
#
_entry.id   AF-A0A917ZZN9-F1
#
_cell.length_a   1.000
_cell.length_b   1.000
_cell.length_c   1.000
_cell.angle_alpha   90.00
_cell.angle_beta   90.00
_cell.angle_gamma   90.00
#
_symmetry.space_group_name_H-M   'P 1'
#
loop_
_entity.id
_entity.type
_entity.pdbx_description
1 polymer ?
#
loop_
_entity_poly.entity_id
_entity_poly.type
_entity_poly.pdbx_seq_one_letter_code
_entity_poly.pdbx_strand_id
1 'polypeptide(L)'
;MSSEDQVNASPADIARLKQHFDGADPSGTRAPRTLGSPGNALYDYAHLGYVRSGANLSHGTGDPDLFDRLADLAEHERWDGLEAEAQGGNRILRNYIRWTFERAHQQDKISTTADRNYSAFNTGLATDRQATIYGLFRRNNRPDKPWAFVDWRVESGRDFMDHFPPSMRPDVVTYADNPADYIYDWRQELVVNVDHILDDQGNLERFPAALRENPHLARMALKGAVDGAEDRVRRNYKAAVPTWYPAQDRVQLLLPLSLLDAIVVDLALVVSRQGEYYRGHTVLTTAMAYNNARLLARPDSDWLQPAVAEDEV
;
A
#
# COMPACT_ATOMS: atom_id res chain seq x y z
N MET A 1 -22.83 7.71 26.22
CA MET A 1 -22.64 8.74 25.19
C MET A 1 -21.16 9.04 25.12
N SER A 2 -20.44 8.28 24.28
CA SER A 2 -19.08 8.59 23.82
C SER A 2 -18.98 8.00 22.42
N SER A 3 -18.72 8.86 21.44
CA SER A 3 -18.53 8.54 20.02
C SER A 3 -17.04 8.45 19.75
N GLU A 4 -16.56 7.25 19.44
CA GLU A 4 -15.19 6.99 18.98
C GLU A 4 -15.21 6.84 17.45
N ASP A 5 -14.75 7.87 16.75
CA ASP A 5 -14.49 7.84 15.32
C ASP A 5 -13.09 7.24 15.08
N GLN A 6 -13.06 5.97 14.67
CA GLN A 6 -11.89 5.35 14.07
C GLN A 6 -11.68 5.94 12.67
N VAL A 7 -10.65 6.76 12.50
CA VAL A 7 -10.27 7.35 11.20
C VAL A 7 -9.64 6.28 10.30
N ASN A 8 -10.49 5.41 9.76
CA ASN A 8 -10.23 4.73 8.49
C ASN A 8 -10.70 5.67 7.37
N ALA A 9 -9.91 5.83 6.31
CA ALA A 9 -10.35 6.57 5.12
C ALA A 9 -11.70 6.00 4.65
N SER A 10 -12.73 6.82 4.75
CA SER A 10 -14.09 6.46 4.43
C SER A 10 -14.16 6.02 2.95
N PRO A 11 -15.06 5.11 2.57
CA PRO A 11 -15.42 4.92 1.17
C PRO A 11 -15.75 6.24 0.44
N ALA A 12 -16.18 7.27 1.18
CA ALA A 12 -16.34 8.63 0.69
C ALA A 12 -15.01 9.35 0.39
N ASP A 13 -13.93 9.09 1.13
CA ASP A 13 -12.60 9.67 0.87
C ASP A 13 -11.97 9.05 -0.39
N ILE A 14 -12.18 7.75 -0.58
CA ILE A 14 -11.79 7.02 -1.81
C ILE A 14 -12.65 7.46 -3.00
N ALA A 15 -13.93 7.78 -2.79
CA ALA A 15 -14.82 8.31 -3.82
C ALA A 15 -14.55 9.80 -4.13
N ARG A 16 -14.13 10.62 -3.16
CA ARG A 16 -13.74 12.02 -3.37
C ARG A 16 -12.44 12.15 -4.14
N LEU A 17 -11.47 11.25 -3.90
CA LEU A 17 -10.28 11.08 -4.74
C LEU A 17 -10.63 10.80 -6.22
N LYS A 18 -11.79 10.22 -6.52
CA LYS A 18 -12.26 9.99 -7.89
C LYS A 18 -12.89 11.21 -8.55
N GLN A 19 -13.42 12.19 -7.81
CA GLN A 19 -14.21 13.29 -8.38
C GLN A 19 -13.37 14.51 -8.82
N HIS A 20 -12.07 14.58 -8.50
CA HIS A 20 -11.22 15.75 -8.80
C HIS A 20 -10.26 15.59 -10.00
N PHE A 21 -10.40 14.52 -10.80
CA PHE A 21 -9.48 14.23 -11.91
C PHE A 21 -10.14 13.94 -13.27
N ASP A 22 -11.33 14.48 -13.54
CA ASP A 22 -11.87 14.52 -14.90
C ASP A 22 -11.16 15.61 -15.72
N GLY A 23 -9.93 15.29 -16.14
CA GLY A 23 -9.27 15.88 -17.29
C GLY A 23 -9.11 14.77 -18.32
N ALA A 24 -9.96 14.76 -19.34
CA ALA A 24 -9.98 13.75 -20.39
C ALA A 24 -8.63 13.68 -21.13
N ASP A 25 -8.03 12.49 -21.21
CA ASP A 25 -6.97 12.18 -22.17
C ASP A 25 -7.56 11.30 -23.31
N PRO A 26 -7.56 11.77 -24.57
CA PRO A 26 -8.15 11.05 -25.68
C PRO A 26 -7.11 10.11 -26.31
N SER A 27 -6.89 8.95 -25.72
CA SER A 27 -6.27 7.85 -26.46
C SER A 27 -7.02 6.54 -26.21
N GLY A 28 -7.73 6.10 -27.24
CA GLY A 28 -8.54 4.89 -27.22
C GLY A 28 -7.68 3.66 -27.01
N THR A 29 -7.64 3.19 -25.76
CA THR A 29 -7.17 1.85 -25.41
C THR A 29 -8.29 1.13 -24.66
N ARG A 30 -8.65 -0.03 -25.21
CA ARG A 30 -9.74 -0.93 -24.88
C ARG A 30 -10.01 -1.07 -23.37
N ALA A 31 -11.24 -0.78 -22.94
CA ALA A 31 -11.68 -0.84 -21.54
C ALA A 31 -11.47 -2.25 -20.93
N PRO A 32 -10.91 -2.36 -19.71
CA PRO A 32 -10.88 -3.62 -18.98
C PRO A 32 -12.29 -4.05 -18.58
N ARG A 33 -12.48 -5.37 -18.48
CA ARG A 33 -13.71 -6.03 -18.02
C ARG A 33 -14.16 -5.41 -16.69
N THR A 34 -15.45 -5.08 -16.59
CA THR A 34 -16.08 -4.47 -15.42
C THR A 34 -15.87 -5.31 -14.17
N LEU A 35 -15.05 -4.82 -13.24
CA LEU A 35 -14.75 -5.39 -11.93
C LEU A 35 -15.81 -5.01 -10.89
N GLY A 36 -15.88 -5.79 -9.81
CA GLY A 36 -16.49 -5.38 -8.54
C GLY A 36 -15.79 -4.14 -7.95
N SER A 37 -16.16 -3.74 -6.72
CA SER A 37 -15.52 -2.59 -6.07
C SER A 37 -13.99 -2.79 -5.98
N PRO A 38 -13.17 -1.80 -6.41
CA PRO A 38 -11.71 -1.94 -6.42
C PRO A 38 -11.14 -2.45 -5.09
N GLY A 39 -10.20 -3.38 -5.16
CA GLY A 39 -9.57 -4.02 -4.02
C GLY A 39 -10.36 -5.21 -3.47
N ASN A 40 -11.52 -5.57 -4.02
CA ASN A 40 -12.26 -6.74 -3.54
C ASN A 40 -11.95 -8.03 -4.31
N ALA A 41 -11.04 -8.00 -5.29
CA ALA A 41 -10.75 -9.15 -6.14
C ALA A 41 -10.48 -10.44 -5.37
N LEU A 42 -9.71 -10.41 -4.27
CA LEU A 42 -9.45 -11.60 -3.45
C LEU A 42 -10.72 -12.20 -2.84
N TYR A 43 -11.59 -11.34 -2.31
CA TYR A 43 -12.84 -11.76 -1.67
C TYR A 43 -13.85 -12.24 -2.71
N ASP A 44 -13.89 -11.63 -3.89
CA ASP A 44 -14.74 -12.07 -5.00
C ASP A 44 -14.23 -13.38 -5.61
N TYR A 45 -12.91 -13.56 -5.63
CA TYR A 45 -12.25 -14.73 -6.21
C TYR A 45 -12.47 -16.00 -5.39
N ALA A 46 -12.31 -15.91 -4.06
CA ALA A 46 -12.29 -17.09 -3.19
C ALA A 46 -13.09 -16.93 -1.90
N HIS A 47 -13.64 -18.06 -1.43
CA HIS A 47 -14.08 -18.19 -0.05
C HIS A 47 -12.88 -18.35 0.88
N LEU A 48 -12.61 -17.36 1.73
CA LEU A 48 -11.41 -17.31 2.58
C LEU A 48 -11.55 -18.08 3.91
N GLY A 49 -12.75 -18.62 4.22
CA GLY A 49 -13.02 -19.20 5.53
C GLY A 49 -13.28 -18.14 6.58
N TYR A 50 -12.84 -18.37 7.82
CA TYR A 50 -12.94 -17.39 8.89
C TYR A 50 -11.95 -16.23 8.66
N VAL A 51 -12.47 -15.01 8.72
CA VAL A 51 -11.70 -13.75 8.70
C VAL A 51 -12.25 -12.88 9.82
N ARG A 52 -11.39 -12.33 10.67
CA ARG A 52 -11.81 -11.47 11.77
C ARG A 52 -12.60 -10.26 11.24
N SER A 53 -13.71 -9.95 11.90
CA SER A 53 -14.54 -8.78 11.57
C SER A 53 -13.81 -7.48 11.93
N GLY A 54 -14.26 -6.34 11.39
CA GLY A 54 -13.73 -5.03 11.79
C GLY A 54 -13.81 -4.80 13.31
N ALA A 55 -14.91 -5.21 13.94
CA ALA A 55 -15.06 -5.11 15.39
C ALA A 55 -14.06 -5.99 16.15
N ASN A 56 -13.81 -7.21 15.68
CA ASN A 56 -12.83 -8.11 16.28
C ASN A 56 -11.42 -7.51 16.20
N LEU A 57 -11.06 -6.95 15.04
CA LEU A 57 -9.76 -6.30 14.83
C LEU A 57 -9.59 -5.09 15.76
N SER A 58 -10.59 -4.22 15.84
CA SER A 58 -10.54 -3.02 16.68
C SER A 58 -10.41 -3.31 18.18
N HIS A 59 -10.93 -4.45 18.65
CA HIS A 59 -10.86 -4.83 20.07
C HIS A 59 -9.75 -5.87 20.36
N GLY A 60 -8.97 -6.28 19.36
CA GLY A 60 -7.97 -7.35 19.52
C GLY A 60 -8.58 -8.69 19.96
N THR A 61 -9.81 -9.00 19.54
CA THR A 61 -10.54 -10.21 19.92
C THR A 61 -10.73 -11.18 18.74
N GLY A 62 -11.22 -12.39 19.03
CA GLY A 62 -11.48 -13.45 18.05
C GLY A 62 -10.29 -14.38 17.84
N ASP A 63 -10.55 -15.52 17.20
CA ASP A 63 -9.52 -16.51 16.88
C ASP A 63 -8.56 -15.99 15.80
N PRO A 64 -7.30 -16.47 15.76
CA PRO A 64 -6.38 -16.13 14.67
C PRO A 64 -6.93 -16.54 13.30
N ASP A 65 -6.89 -15.62 12.32
CA ASP A 65 -7.35 -15.86 10.96
C ASP A 65 -6.19 -16.12 9.97
N LEU A 66 -6.49 -16.15 8.67
CA LEU A 66 -5.46 -16.41 7.67
C LEU A 66 -4.34 -15.37 7.66
N PHE A 67 -4.61 -14.11 8.00
CA PHE A 67 -3.58 -13.07 7.96
C PHE A 67 -2.63 -13.19 9.13
N ASP A 68 -3.11 -13.67 10.28
CA ASP A 68 -2.26 -14.00 11.43
C ASP A 68 -1.28 -15.12 11.07
N ARG A 69 -1.77 -16.19 10.43
CA ARG A 69 -0.91 -17.27 9.93
C ARG A 69 0.10 -16.82 8.88
N LEU A 70 -0.26 -15.84 8.06
CA LEU A 70 0.67 -15.26 7.09
C LEU A 70 1.75 -14.42 7.78
N ALA A 71 1.37 -13.61 8.76
CA ALA A 71 2.30 -12.82 9.55
C ALA A 71 3.33 -13.72 10.27
N ASP A 72 2.88 -14.87 10.79
CA ASP A 72 3.76 -15.85 11.44
C ASP A 72 4.69 -16.59 10.45
N LEU A 73 4.28 -16.74 9.20
CA LEU A 73 5.04 -17.44 8.16
C LEU A 73 6.04 -16.51 7.43
N ALA A 74 5.65 -15.26 7.21
CA ALA A 74 6.44 -14.26 6.51
C ALA A 74 7.61 -13.77 7.37
N GLU A 75 8.59 -13.17 6.71
CA GLU A 75 9.68 -12.45 7.36
C GLU A 75 9.12 -11.44 8.38
N HIS A 76 9.73 -11.41 9.56
CA HIS A 76 9.20 -10.64 10.68
C HIS A 76 9.13 -9.14 10.36
N GLU A 77 7.93 -8.56 10.45
CA GLU A 77 7.68 -7.13 10.27
C GLU A 77 6.58 -6.63 11.22
N ARG A 78 6.58 -5.32 11.49
CA ARG A 78 5.51 -4.63 12.20
C ARG A 78 4.29 -4.40 11.29
N TRP A 79 3.48 -5.42 11.11
CA TRP A 79 2.31 -5.42 10.22
C TRP A 79 1.13 -4.52 10.63
N ASP A 80 1.24 -3.83 11.77
CA ASP A 80 0.27 -2.83 12.24
C ASP A 80 0.81 -1.39 12.26
N GLY A 81 2.12 -1.21 12.07
CA GLY A 81 2.82 0.06 12.22
C GLY A 81 3.31 0.30 13.66
N LEU A 82 3.59 1.57 13.98
CA LEU A 82 4.13 1.98 15.28
C LEU A 82 3.09 2.56 16.24
N GLU A 83 1.86 2.76 15.75
CA GLU A 83 0.74 3.29 16.55
C GLU A 83 0.28 2.20 17.52
N ALA A 84 0.27 2.50 18.83
CA ALA A 84 -0.07 1.55 19.87
C ALA A 84 -1.53 1.08 19.75
N GLU A 85 -2.41 1.97 19.26
CA GLU A 85 -3.83 1.76 19.06
C GLU A 85 -4.14 0.87 17.85
N ALA A 86 -3.14 0.57 17.00
CA ALA A 86 -3.31 -0.23 15.79
C ALA A 86 -2.91 -1.71 15.96
N GLN A 87 -2.40 -2.12 17.14
CA GLN A 87 -1.78 -3.42 17.33
C GLN A 87 -2.75 -4.61 17.34
N GLY A 88 -2.33 -5.73 16.76
CA GLY A 88 -3.03 -7.03 16.80
C GLY A 88 -3.97 -7.28 15.60
N GLY A 89 -4.03 -6.32 14.68
CA GLY A 89 -4.93 -6.33 13.53
C GLY A 89 -4.28 -6.83 12.23
N ASN A 90 -2.95 -6.85 12.13
CA ASN A 90 -2.23 -7.02 10.86
C ASN A 90 -2.75 -6.09 9.73
N ARG A 91 -3.08 -4.84 10.05
CA ARG A 91 -3.74 -3.86 9.16
C ARG A 91 -2.98 -3.65 7.85
N ILE A 92 -1.66 -3.47 7.93
CA ILE A 92 -0.80 -3.23 6.78
C ILE A 92 -0.69 -4.50 5.94
N LEU A 93 -0.55 -5.67 6.57
CA LEU A 93 -0.49 -6.96 5.87
C LEU A 93 -1.80 -7.27 5.12
N ARG A 94 -2.94 -7.04 5.76
CA ARG A 94 -4.27 -7.21 5.15
C ARG A 94 -4.41 -6.33 3.92
N ASN A 95 -4.02 -5.05 4.04
CA ASN A 95 -4.07 -4.11 2.92
C ASN A 95 -3.07 -4.51 1.81
N TYR A 96 -1.86 -4.92 2.17
CA TYR A 96 -0.83 -5.42 1.26
C TYR A 96 -1.35 -6.59 0.42
N ILE A 97 -1.87 -7.64 1.05
CA ILE A 97 -2.36 -8.82 0.34
C ILE A 97 -3.58 -8.51 -0.52
N ARG A 98 -4.49 -7.68 -0.01
CA ARG A 98 -5.67 -7.23 -0.76
C ARG A 98 -5.27 -6.59 -2.10
N TRP A 99 -4.35 -5.62 -2.07
CA TRP A 99 -3.93 -4.90 -3.28
C TRP A 99 -2.93 -5.68 -4.13
N THR A 100 -2.11 -6.54 -3.54
CA THR A 100 -1.22 -7.44 -4.29
C THR A 100 -2.05 -8.45 -5.09
N PHE A 101 -3.11 -9.01 -4.51
CA PHE A 101 -4.00 -9.90 -5.23
C PHE A 101 -4.77 -9.17 -6.33
N GLU A 102 -5.29 -7.96 -6.05
CA GLU A 102 -5.92 -7.10 -7.06
C GLU A 102 -4.98 -6.88 -8.25
N ARG A 103 -3.70 -6.55 -7.98
CA ARG A 103 -2.69 -6.35 -9.01
C ARG A 103 -2.39 -7.65 -9.78
N ALA A 104 -2.28 -8.78 -9.10
CA ALA A 104 -2.06 -10.08 -9.73
C ALA A 104 -3.21 -10.45 -10.66
N HIS A 105 -4.45 -10.13 -10.26
CA HIS A 105 -5.62 -10.33 -11.09
C HIS A 105 -5.61 -9.43 -12.34
N GLN A 106 -5.26 -8.14 -12.18
CA GLN A 106 -5.15 -7.20 -13.31
C GLN A 106 -4.05 -7.58 -14.31
N GLN A 107 -2.96 -8.19 -13.84
CA GLN A 107 -1.82 -8.59 -14.66
C GLN A 107 -1.90 -10.04 -15.17
N ASP A 108 -3.03 -10.74 -14.97
CA ASP A 108 -3.19 -12.16 -15.30
C ASP A 108 -2.10 -13.07 -14.67
N LYS A 109 -1.59 -12.71 -13.49
CA LYS A 109 -0.54 -13.43 -12.73
C LYS A 109 -1.10 -14.39 -11.68
N ILE A 110 -2.29 -14.93 -11.93
CA ILE A 110 -2.89 -15.99 -11.11
C ILE A 110 -2.88 -17.27 -11.93
N SER A 111 -2.12 -18.26 -11.47
CA SER A 111 -1.99 -19.54 -12.17
C SER A 111 -3.11 -20.49 -11.77
N THR A 112 -3.68 -21.21 -12.73
CA THR A 112 -4.64 -22.29 -12.50
C THR A 112 -4.13 -23.58 -13.13
N THR A 113 -4.25 -24.70 -12.42
CA THR A 113 -3.80 -26.01 -12.90
C THR A 113 -4.62 -26.47 -14.11
N ALA A 114 -4.03 -27.33 -14.95
CA ALA A 114 -4.68 -27.81 -16.18
C ALA A 114 -6.01 -28.55 -15.92
N ASP A 115 -6.09 -29.28 -14.81
CA ASP A 115 -7.31 -29.95 -14.34
C ASP A 115 -8.33 -29.00 -13.67
N ARG A 116 -7.96 -27.73 -13.49
CA ARG A 116 -8.73 -26.66 -12.85
C ARG A 116 -9.14 -26.96 -11.41
N ASN A 117 -8.40 -27.83 -10.73
CA ASN A 117 -8.67 -28.16 -9.33
C ASN A 117 -7.96 -27.21 -8.35
N TYR A 118 -6.86 -26.58 -8.77
CA TYR A 118 -6.09 -25.67 -7.92
C TYR A 118 -5.77 -24.36 -8.64
N SER A 119 -5.64 -23.31 -7.84
CA SER A 119 -5.18 -22.00 -8.26
C SER A 119 -4.19 -21.43 -7.25
N ALA A 120 -3.25 -20.61 -7.71
CA ALA A 120 -2.29 -19.95 -6.85
C ALA A 120 -1.96 -18.54 -7.32
N PHE A 121 -1.59 -17.68 -6.38
CA PHE A 121 -0.95 -16.39 -6.66
C PHE A 121 0.33 -16.24 -5.81
N ASN A 122 1.29 -15.49 -6.34
CA ASN A 122 2.51 -15.12 -5.62
C ASN A 122 2.21 -13.92 -4.71
N THR A 123 2.50 -14.03 -3.42
CA THR A 123 2.21 -12.93 -2.49
C THR A 123 3.24 -11.82 -2.56
N GLY A 124 4.41 -12.04 -3.17
CA GLY A 124 5.55 -11.13 -3.11
C GLY A 124 6.26 -11.09 -1.76
N LEU A 125 5.78 -11.84 -0.76
CA LEU A 125 6.43 -12.00 0.54
C LEU A 125 7.31 -13.24 0.56
N ALA A 126 8.30 -13.23 1.45
CA ALA A 126 9.17 -14.35 1.73
C ALA A 126 9.15 -14.68 3.22
N THR A 127 9.58 -15.89 3.56
CA THR A 127 9.91 -16.29 4.93
C THR A 127 11.23 -15.66 5.39
N ASP A 128 11.60 -15.75 6.67
CA ASP A 128 12.92 -15.32 7.18
C ASP A 128 14.10 -15.93 6.41
N ARG A 129 13.92 -17.11 5.81
CA ARG A 129 14.94 -17.79 4.99
C ARG A 129 14.83 -17.48 3.50
N GLN A 130 14.10 -16.42 3.14
CA GLN A 130 13.91 -15.93 1.77
C GLN A 130 13.19 -16.91 0.83
N ALA A 131 12.45 -17.90 1.36
CA ALA A 131 11.57 -18.74 0.54
C ALA A 131 10.27 -17.99 0.21
N THR A 132 9.88 -17.94 -1.08
CA THR A 132 8.67 -17.25 -1.54
C THR A 132 7.41 -17.90 -0.99
N ILE A 133 6.44 -17.04 -0.61
CA ILE A 133 5.13 -17.45 -0.11
C ILE A 133 4.07 -17.28 -1.21
N TYR A 134 3.23 -18.28 -1.36
CA TYR A 134 2.10 -18.33 -2.29
C TYR A 134 0.79 -18.51 -1.53
N GLY A 135 -0.30 -17.93 -2.05
CA GLY A 135 -1.64 -18.27 -1.60
C GLY A 135 -2.20 -19.40 -2.46
N LEU A 136 -2.53 -20.54 -1.84
CA LEU A 136 -3.09 -21.71 -2.52
C LEU A 136 -4.61 -21.74 -2.38
N PHE A 137 -5.29 -21.99 -3.49
CA PHE A 137 -6.73 -22.17 -3.55
C PHE A 137 -7.08 -23.53 -4.18
N ARG A 138 -8.20 -24.09 -3.76
CA ARG A 138 -8.82 -25.27 -4.38
C ARG A 138 -10.15 -24.89 -4.99
N ARG A 139 -10.56 -25.64 -6.01
CA ARG A 139 -11.88 -25.52 -6.61
C ARG A 139 -12.96 -25.69 -5.55
N ASN A 140 -13.94 -24.81 -5.59
CA ASN A 140 -15.10 -24.79 -4.72
C ASN A 140 -16.35 -25.10 -5.53
N ASN A 141 -17.34 -25.71 -4.87
CA ASN A 141 -18.60 -26.09 -5.51
C ASN A 141 -19.64 -24.95 -5.50
N ARG A 142 -19.27 -23.78 -4.97
CA ARG A 142 -20.15 -22.60 -4.91
C ARG A 142 -20.08 -21.81 -6.24
N PRO A 143 -21.21 -21.48 -6.86
CA PRO A 143 -21.23 -20.79 -8.15
C PRO A 143 -20.78 -19.32 -8.07
N ASP A 144 -20.96 -18.67 -6.92
CA ASP A 144 -20.57 -17.27 -6.67
C ASP A 144 -19.07 -17.11 -6.34
N LYS A 145 -18.44 -18.14 -5.78
CA LYS A 145 -17.02 -18.16 -5.41
C LYS A 145 -16.41 -19.50 -5.83
N PRO A 146 -15.87 -19.60 -7.06
CA PRO A 146 -15.39 -20.86 -7.63
C PRO A 146 -14.13 -21.39 -6.95
N TRP A 147 -13.48 -20.59 -6.11
CA TRP A 147 -12.30 -20.96 -5.34
C TRP A 147 -12.56 -20.92 -3.84
N ALA A 148 -11.85 -21.75 -3.09
CA ALA A 148 -11.75 -21.70 -1.64
C ALA A 148 -10.28 -21.64 -1.25
N PHE A 149 -9.93 -20.71 -0.35
CA PHE A 149 -8.59 -20.61 0.19
C PHE A 149 -8.23 -21.89 0.96
N VAL A 150 -7.06 -22.44 0.67
CA VAL A 150 -6.52 -23.62 1.34
C VAL A 150 -5.59 -23.16 2.46
N ASP A 151 -4.46 -22.56 2.09
CA ASP A 151 -3.47 -22.07 3.05
C ASP A 151 -2.39 -21.23 2.35
N TRP A 152 -1.51 -20.62 3.15
CA TRP A 152 -0.25 -20.07 2.68
C TRP A 152 0.79 -21.17 2.53
N ARG A 153 1.51 -21.16 1.40
CA ARG A 153 2.48 -22.21 1.06
C ARG A 153 3.80 -21.62 0.62
N VAL A 154 4.88 -22.17 1.16
CA VAL A 154 6.22 -21.90 0.66
C VAL A 154 6.45 -22.66 -0.65
N GLU A 155 7.31 -22.12 -1.51
CA GLU A 155 7.61 -22.70 -2.82
C GLU A 155 8.11 -24.16 -2.79
N SER A 156 8.72 -24.58 -1.68
CA SER A 156 9.26 -25.92 -1.44
C SER A 156 8.26 -26.86 -0.75
N GLY A 157 7.03 -26.42 -0.50
CA GLY A 157 5.98 -27.26 0.07
C GLY A 157 5.61 -28.38 -0.92
N ARG A 158 5.65 -29.64 -0.47
CA ARG A 158 5.36 -30.79 -1.36
C ARG A 158 3.99 -30.68 -2.00
N ASP A 159 2.97 -30.36 -1.22
CA ASP A 159 1.60 -30.18 -1.71
C ASP A 159 1.46 -29.02 -2.72
N PHE A 160 2.23 -27.95 -2.55
CA PHE A 160 2.29 -26.88 -3.52
C PHE A 160 2.98 -27.31 -4.81
N MET A 161 4.14 -27.98 -4.72
CA MET A 161 4.90 -28.44 -5.89
C MET A 161 4.18 -29.49 -6.72
N ASP A 162 3.40 -30.36 -6.08
CA ASP A 162 2.59 -31.39 -6.75
C ASP A 162 1.54 -30.77 -7.70
N HIS A 163 1.10 -29.54 -7.40
CA HIS A 163 0.12 -28.80 -8.21
C HIS A 163 0.76 -27.71 -9.08
N PHE A 164 1.84 -27.08 -8.61
CA PHE A 164 2.52 -25.96 -9.27
C PHE A 164 4.02 -26.25 -9.41
N PRO A 165 4.41 -27.07 -10.41
CA PRO A 165 5.82 -27.21 -10.78
C PRO A 165 6.39 -25.85 -11.23
N PRO A 166 7.72 -25.65 -11.22
CA PRO A 166 8.34 -24.35 -11.51
C PRO A 166 7.82 -23.62 -12.76
N SER A 167 7.47 -24.35 -13.83
CA SER A 167 6.94 -23.78 -15.08
C SER A 167 5.50 -23.25 -14.99
N MET A 168 4.77 -23.53 -13.90
CA MET A 168 3.37 -23.13 -13.71
C MET A 168 3.21 -22.17 -12.51
N ARG A 169 4.27 -21.92 -11.75
CA ARG A 169 4.19 -21.01 -10.59
C ARG A 169 3.83 -19.60 -11.07
N PRO A 170 2.92 -18.92 -10.37
CA PRO A 170 2.58 -17.54 -10.69
C PRO A 170 3.78 -16.62 -10.42
N ASP A 171 4.01 -15.67 -11.30
CA ASP A 171 5.04 -14.65 -11.14
C ASP A 171 4.62 -13.58 -10.13
N VAL A 172 5.60 -12.85 -9.60
CA VAL A 172 5.37 -11.69 -8.73
C VAL A 172 4.77 -10.52 -9.53
N VAL A 173 3.91 -9.74 -8.89
CA VAL A 173 3.34 -8.53 -9.48
C VAL A 173 4.38 -7.44 -9.68
N THR A 174 4.13 -6.55 -10.63
CA THR A 174 4.96 -5.36 -10.88
C THR A 174 4.10 -4.10 -10.82
N TYR A 175 4.69 -2.98 -10.41
CA TYR A 175 3.96 -1.70 -10.25
C TYR A 175 4.40 -0.61 -11.23
N ALA A 176 5.53 -0.80 -11.90
CA ALA A 176 6.03 0.03 -12.99
C ALA A 176 6.76 -0.83 -14.02
N ASP A 177 6.77 -0.38 -15.26
CA ASP A 177 7.56 -1.00 -16.33
C ASP A 177 9.00 -0.48 -16.32
N ASN A 178 9.18 0.79 -15.93
CA ASN A 178 10.49 1.42 -15.82
C ASN A 178 10.88 1.62 -14.34
N PRO A 179 12.00 1.05 -13.87
CA PRO A 179 12.48 1.26 -12.51
C PRO A 179 12.72 2.75 -12.16
N ALA A 180 12.96 3.61 -13.15
CA ALA A 180 13.09 5.05 -12.95
C ALA A 180 11.82 5.70 -12.39
N ASP A 181 10.65 5.08 -12.59
CA ASP A 181 9.37 5.59 -12.08
C ASP A 181 9.28 5.53 -10.54
N TYR A 182 10.13 4.71 -9.89
CA TYR A 182 10.23 4.64 -8.44
C TYR A 182 11.11 5.75 -7.83
N ILE A 183 11.83 6.51 -8.64
CA ILE A 183 12.79 7.52 -8.18
C ILE A 183 12.31 8.91 -8.55
N TYR A 184 12.38 9.84 -7.59
CA TYR A 184 12.06 11.25 -7.84
C TYR A 184 13.16 11.91 -8.68
N ASP A 185 12.80 12.44 -9.86
CA ASP A 185 13.71 13.21 -10.70
C ASP A 185 13.72 14.68 -10.28
N TRP A 186 14.65 15.02 -9.38
CA TRP A 186 14.81 16.38 -8.80
C TRP A 186 15.11 17.49 -9.81
N ARG A 187 15.36 17.15 -11.09
CA ARG A 187 15.56 18.12 -12.16
C ARG A 187 14.24 18.67 -12.71
N GLN A 188 13.12 17.99 -12.45
CA GLN A 188 11.79 18.42 -12.85
C GLN A 188 11.17 19.30 -11.76
N GLU A 189 10.47 20.35 -12.17
CA GLU A 189 9.81 21.27 -11.24
C GLU A 189 8.70 20.57 -10.45
N LEU A 190 8.56 20.88 -9.16
CA LEU A 190 7.41 20.48 -8.36
C LEU A 190 6.37 21.60 -8.30
N VAL A 191 5.21 21.37 -8.90
CA VAL A 191 4.08 22.30 -8.86
C VAL A 191 3.07 21.82 -7.82
N VAL A 192 2.87 22.60 -6.76
CA VAL A 192 1.91 22.32 -5.69
C VAL A 192 0.88 23.44 -5.60
N ASN A 193 -0.40 23.09 -5.72
CA ASN A 193 -1.48 24.02 -5.40
C ASN A 193 -1.75 23.98 -3.89
N VAL A 194 -1.03 24.83 -3.15
CA VAL A 194 -1.09 24.93 -1.68
C VAL A 194 -2.51 25.26 -1.21
N ASP A 195 -3.18 26.20 -1.88
CA ASP A 195 -4.51 26.65 -1.49
C ASP A 195 -5.53 25.51 -1.65
N HIS A 196 -5.48 24.77 -2.77
CA HIS A 196 -6.32 23.58 -2.97
C HIS A 196 -6.09 22.48 -1.92
N ILE A 197 -4.85 22.28 -1.46
CA ILE A 197 -4.58 21.29 -0.41
C ILE A 197 -5.23 21.69 0.92
N LEU A 198 -5.20 22.99 1.25
CA LEU A 198 -5.72 23.52 2.52
C LEU A 198 -7.23 23.72 2.53
N ASP A 199 -7.83 24.01 1.37
CA ASP A 199 -9.28 24.17 1.22
C ASP A 199 -10.04 22.82 1.32
N ASP A 200 -9.32 21.69 1.15
CA ASP A 200 -9.88 20.37 1.39
C ASP A 200 -9.91 20.05 2.90
N GLN A 201 -11.12 19.97 3.44
CA GLN A 201 -11.34 19.71 4.87
C GLN A 201 -10.73 18.37 5.34
N GLY A 202 -10.75 17.33 4.51
CA GLY A 202 -10.20 16.03 4.86
C GLY A 202 -8.66 16.03 4.91
N ASN A 203 -8.01 16.87 4.12
CA ASN A 203 -6.58 17.15 4.25
C ASN A 203 -6.31 17.95 5.52
N LEU A 204 -7.08 19.03 5.76
CA LEU A 204 -6.88 19.92 6.91
C LEU A 204 -6.98 19.16 8.24
N GLU A 205 -7.89 18.20 8.36
CA GLU A 205 -8.02 17.34 9.54
C GLU A 205 -6.72 16.58 9.90
N ARG A 206 -5.89 16.28 8.89
CA ARG A 206 -4.60 15.59 9.05
C ARG A 206 -3.48 16.51 9.54
N PHE A 207 -3.62 17.82 9.39
CA PHE A 207 -2.59 18.77 9.83
C PHE A 207 -2.46 18.77 11.36
N PRO A 208 -1.26 19.08 11.89
CA PRO A 208 -1.08 19.34 13.31
C PRO A 208 -2.10 20.37 13.84
N ALA A 209 -2.60 20.14 15.06
CA ALA A 209 -3.68 20.94 15.63
C ALA A 209 -3.41 22.46 15.60
N ALA A 210 -2.18 22.87 15.88
CA ALA A 210 -1.75 24.26 15.86
C ALA A 210 -1.90 24.95 14.48
N LEU A 211 -1.85 24.19 13.39
CA LEU A 211 -1.99 24.70 12.02
C LEU A 211 -3.46 24.73 11.56
N ARG A 212 -4.30 23.82 12.05
CA ARG A 212 -5.72 23.73 11.66
C ARG A 212 -6.52 24.98 12.00
N GLU A 213 -6.18 25.64 13.10
CA GLU A 213 -6.89 26.82 13.60
C GLU A 213 -6.42 28.12 12.97
N ASN A 214 -5.32 28.10 12.20
CA ASN A 214 -4.73 29.30 11.61
C ASN A 214 -4.36 29.06 10.13
N PRO A 215 -5.27 29.35 9.18
CA PRO A 215 -5.06 29.09 7.76
C PRO A 215 -3.82 29.79 7.17
N HIS A 216 -3.52 31.01 7.63
CA HIS A 216 -2.33 31.74 7.17
C HIS A 216 -1.04 31.03 7.60
N LEU A 217 -0.98 30.59 8.86
CA LEU A 217 0.15 29.83 9.39
C LEU A 217 0.28 28.48 8.69
N ALA A 218 -0.82 27.75 8.48
CA ALA A 218 -0.83 26.48 7.74
C ALA A 218 -0.27 26.65 6.33
N ARG A 219 -0.64 27.73 5.63
CA ARG A 219 -0.14 28.05 4.31
C ARG A 219 1.37 28.31 4.28
N MET A 220 1.88 29.09 5.24
CA MET A 220 3.31 29.35 5.35
C MET A 220 4.09 28.09 5.70
N ALA A 221 3.60 27.29 6.65
CA ALA A 221 4.19 26.01 7.03
C ALA A 221 4.22 25.02 5.86
N LEU A 222 3.11 24.85 5.13
CA LEU A 222 3.05 23.94 3.99
C LEU A 222 4.00 24.38 2.87
N LYS A 223 4.04 25.67 2.53
CA LYS A 223 4.99 26.16 1.51
C LYS A 223 6.43 25.88 1.93
N GLY A 224 6.81 26.23 3.17
CA GLY A 224 8.15 25.99 3.68
C GLY A 224 8.51 24.50 3.74
N ALA A 225 7.55 23.63 4.09
CA ALA A 225 7.74 22.19 4.11
C ALA A 225 7.91 21.60 2.71
N VAL A 226 7.22 22.13 1.69
CA VAL A 226 7.42 21.74 0.28
C VAL A 226 8.83 22.12 -0.17
N ASP A 227 9.25 23.37 0.07
CA ASP A 227 10.59 23.86 -0.26
C ASP A 227 11.66 22.97 0.43
N GLY A 228 11.46 22.62 1.71
CA GLY A 228 12.35 21.73 2.46
C GLY A 228 12.36 20.28 1.95
N ALA A 229 11.21 19.77 1.48
CA ALA A 229 11.10 18.44 0.90
C ALA A 229 11.89 18.35 -0.42
N GLU A 230 11.82 19.37 -1.28
CA GLU A 230 12.61 19.47 -2.51
C GLU A 230 14.12 19.45 -2.22
N ASP A 231 14.56 20.22 -1.23
CA ASP A 231 15.95 20.22 -0.77
C ASP A 231 16.39 18.84 -0.28
N ARG A 232 15.52 18.11 0.42
CA ARG A 232 15.80 16.77 0.94
C ARG A 232 15.95 15.73 -0.18
N VAL A 233 15.03 15.70 -1.14
CA VAL A 233 15.09 14.75 -2.26
C VAL A 233 16.22 15.03 -3.24
N ARG A 234 16.64 16.29 -3.37
CA ARG A 234 17.83 16.65 -4.16
C ARG A 234 19.11 16.08 -3.55
N ARG A 235 19.20 16.00 -2.21
CA ARG A 235 20.38 15.49 -1.50
C ARG A 235 20.38 13.97 -1.36
N ASN A 236 19.20 13.35 -1.29
CA ASN A 236 19.04 11.92 -1.08
C ASN A 236 17.93 11.37 -1.98
N TYR A 237 18.31 10.61 -3.02
CA TYR A 237 17.37 9.98 -3.95
C TYR A 237 16.42 8.97 -3.29
N LYS A 238 16.76 8.47 -2.08
CA LYS A 238 15.91 7.57 -1.28
C LYS A 238 14.86 8.31 -0.43
N ALA A 239 14.90 9.64 -0.37
CA ALA A 239 14.01 10.41 0.50
C ALA A 239 12.56 10.42 -0.01
N ALA A 240 12.35 10.30 -1.32
CA ALA A 240 11.03 10.09 -1.89
C ALA A 240 10.67 8.60 -1.82
N VAL A 241 9.46 8.28 -1.35
CA VAL A 241 9.02 6.90 -1.18
C VAL A 241 7.95 6.56 -2.21
N PRO A 242 8.10 5.50 -3.02
CA PRO A 242 7.12 5.16 -4.04
C PRO A 242 5.88 4.48 -3.48
N THR A 243 4.73 4.72 -4.12
CA THR A 243 3.44 4.07 -3.88
C THR A 243 2.79 3.75 -5.22
N TRP A 244 1.82 2.84 -5.23
CA TRP A 244 0.99 2.61 -6.42
C TRP A 244 -0.41 3.13 -6.19
N TYR A 245 -0.94 3.86 -7.18
CA TYR A 245 -2.30 4.37 -7.19
C TYR A 245 -3.20 3.50 -8.08
N PRO A 246 -4.04 2.63 -7.50
CA PRO A 246 -4.78 1.63 -8.27
C PRO A 246 -5.74 2.23 -9.30
N ALA A 247 -6.33 3.40 -9.02
CA ALA A 247 -7.36 3.98 -9.88
C ALA A 247 -6.82 4.47 -11.24
N GLN A 248 -5.53 4.80 -11.32
CA GLN A 248 -4.88 5.25 -12.56
C GLN A 248 -3.74 4.31 -12.97
N ASP A 249 -3.62 3.17 -12.29
CA ASP A 249 -2.57 2.18 -12.48
C ASP A 249 -1.16 2.78 -12.66
N ARG A 250 -0.76 3.65 -11.73
CA ARG A 250 0.51 4.37 -11.84
C ARG A 250 1.25 4.46 -10.52
N VAL A 251 2.57 4.59 -10.58
CA VAL A 251 3.39 4.95 -9.43
C VAL A 251 3.20 6.42 -9.09
N GLN A 252 3.09 6.70 -7.80
CA GLN A 252 3.20 8.03 -7.20
C GLN A 252 4.36 8.02 -6.22
N LEU A 253 4.84 9.21 -5.85
CA LEU A 253 5.91 9.37 -4.89
C LEU A 253 5.40 10.16 -3.69
N LEU A 254 5.94 9.86 -2.51
CA LEU A 254 5.66 10.55 -1.27
C LEU A 254 6.86 11.41 -0.90
N LEU A 255 6.64 12.71 -0.71
CA LEU A 255 7.66 13.61 -0.22
C LEU A 255 7.40 13.97 1.26
N PRO A 256 8.41 13.91 2.14
CA PRO A 256 8.23 14.18 3.56
C PRO A 256 8.03 15.68 3.82
N LEU A 257 6.94 16.04 4.50
CA LEU A 257 6.62 17.41 4.90
C LEU A 257 6.87 17.60 6.40
N SER A 258 7.87 18.41 6.72
CA SER A 258 8.20 18.88 8.06
C SER A 258 7.54 20.24 8.29
N LEU A 259 6.38 20.25 8.96
CA LEU A 259 5.52 21.43 9.08
C LEU A 259 5.84 22.27 10.32
N LEU A 260 6.11 21.61 11.46
CA LEU A 260 6.35 22.29 12.74
C LEU A 260 7.84 22.33 13.12
N ASP A 261 8.57 21.26 12.83
CA ASP A 261 9.98 21.09 13.16
C ASP A 261 10.72 20.48 11.96
N ALA A 262 11.92 20.99 11.64
CA ALA A 262 12.68 20.57 10.45
C ALA A 262 13.16 19.11 10.46
N ILE A 263 13.16 18.45 11.62
CA ILE A 263 13.64 17.08 11.82
C ILE A 263 12.47 16.10 11.85
N VAL A 264 11.29 16.54 12.27
CA VAL A 264 10.08 15.71 12.38
C VAL A 264 9.28 15.78 11.08
N VAL A 265 8.81 14.64 10.59
CA VAL A 265 7.91 14.59 9.42
C VAL A 265 6.48 14.48 9.93
N ASP A 266 5.66 15.49 9.64
CA ASP A 266 4.27 15.57 10.08
C ASP A 266 3.32 14.91 9.06
N LEU A 267 3.56 15.18 7.77
CA LEU A 267 2.75 14.71 6.65
C LEU A 267 3.62 14.22 5.49
N ALA A 268 3.01 13.56 4.52
CA ALA A 268 3.63 13.22 3.25
C ALA A 268 2.84 13.82 2.08
N LEU A 269 3.50 14.58 1.21
CA LEU A 269 2.92 15.08 -0.03
C LEU A 269 2.89 13.96 -1.08
N VAL A 270 1.73 13.69 -1.65
CA VAL A 270 1.60 12.77 -2.79
C VAL A 270 1.88 13.52 -4.08
N VAL A 271 2.90 13.09 -4.82
CA VAL A 271 3.28 13.68 -6.11
C VAL A 271 3.21 12.65 -7.24
N SER A 272 2.92 13.10 -8.45
CA SER A 272 3.07 12.28 -9.65
C SER A 272 3.71 13.08 -10.77
N ARG A 273 4.46 12.40 -11.64
CA ARG A 273 4.99 13.00 -12.85
C ARG A 273 3.85 13.37 -13.81
N GLN A 274 3.96 14.51 -14.46
CA GLN A 274 3.04 15.09 -15.43
C GLN A 274 3.86 15.64 -16.60
N GLY A 275 4.36 14.74 -17.46
CA GLY A 275 5.26 15.11 -18.55
C GLY A 275 6.60 15.67 -18.03
N GLU A 276 6.70 17.00 -18.02
CA GLU A 276 7.92 17.76 -17.72
C GLU A 276 8.06 18.20 -16.25
N TYR A 277 7.00 18.07 -15.44
CA TYR A 277 6.98 18.49 -14.05
C TYR A 277 6.32 17.44 -13.15
N TYR A 278 6.49 17.56 -11.84
CA TYR A 278 5.73 16.83 -10.84
C TYR A 278 4.57 17.68 -10.34
N ARG A 279 3.39 17.08 -10.20
CA ARG A 279 2.22 17.71 -9.55
C ARG A 279 2.04 17.15 -8.15
N GLY A 280 1.96 18.02 -7.14
CA GLY A 280 1.46 17.69 -5.81
C GLY A 280 -0.06 17.63 -5.78
N HIS A 281 -0.62 16.55 -5.25
CA HIS A 281 -2.06 16.26 -5.31
C HIS A 281 -2.78 16.46 -3.98
N THR A 282 -2.22 15.90 -2.90
CA THR A 282 -2.83 15.81 -1.56
C THR A 282 -1.76 15.48 -0.54
N VAL A 283 -2.11 15.49 0.74
CA VAL A 283 -1.23 15.13 1.86
C VAL A 283 -1.79 13.95 2.63
N LEU A 284 -0.91 13.05 3.07
CA LEU A 284 -1.24 11.89 3.89
C LEU A 284 -0.61 12.01 5.27
N THR A 285 -1.21 11.42 6.29
CA THR A 285 -0.48 11.17 7.55
C THR A 285 0.67 10.20 7.28
N THR A 286 1.69 10.22 8.13
CA THR A 286 2.84 9.30 8.02
C THR A 286 2.42 7.83 8.07
N ALA A 287 1.40 7.47 8.85
CA ALA A 287 0.85 6.12 8.91
C ALA A 287 0.14 5.71 7.60
N MET A 288 -0.67 6.60 7.01
CA MET A 288 -1.29 6.35 5.70
C MET A 288 -0.22 6.21 4.60
N ALA A 289 0.79 7.08 4.63
CA ALA A 289 1.93 7.06 3.72
C ALA A 289 2.69 5.73 3.81
N TYR A 290 3.01 5.26 5.02
CA TYR A 290 3.67 3.97 5.23
C TYR A 290 2.83 2.80 4.68
N ASN A 291 1.54 2.76 5.03
CA ASN A 291 0.63 1.70 4.57
C ASN A 291 0.53 1.63 3.03
N ASN A 292 0.57 2.77 2.35
CA ASN A 292 0.54 2.83 0.88
C ASN A 292 1.91 2.46 0.27
N ALA A 293 3.00 2.92 0.86
CA ALA A 293 4.35 2.63 0.41
C ALA A 293 4.72 1.14 0.55
N ARG A 294 4.28 0.52 1.66
CA ARG A 294 4.59 -0.88 1.97
C ARG A 294 4.12 -1.86 0.91
N LEU A 295 3.13 -1.48 0.11
CA LEU A 295 2.68 -2.25 -1.04
C LEU A 295 3.81 -2.53 -2.05
N LEU A 296 4.72 -1.58 -2.27
CA LEU A 296 5.80 -1.70 -3.25
C LEU A 296 7.07 -2.27 -2.63
N ALA A 297 7.44 -1.75 -1.45
CA ALA A 297 8.63 -2.17 -0.75
C ALA A 297 8.52 -1.84 0.74
N ARG A 298 9.26 -2.57 1.58
CA ARG A 298 9.48 -2.17 2.97
C ARG A 298 10.27 -0.85 2.98
N PRO A 299 9.73 0.25 3.55
CA PRO A 299 10.35 1.57 3.43
C PRO A 299 11.73 1.73 4.12
N ASP A 300 12.12 0.80 4.99
CA ASP A 300 13.42 0.80 5.66
C ASP A 300 14.34 -0.33 5.18
N SER A 301 15.64 -0.06 5.15
CA SER A 301 16.67 -1.01 4.73
C SER A 301 17.32 -1.67 5.95
N ASP A 302 17.15 -2.98 6.07
CA ASP A 302 17.64 -3.73 7.24
C ASP A 302 19.09 -4.22 7.10
N TRP A 303 19.67 -4.24 5.89
CA TRP A 303 20.90 -4.97 5.62
C TRP A 303 22.19 -4.13 5.66
N LEU A 304 22.11 -2.82 5.41
CA LEU A 304 23.27 -1.92 5.37
C LEU A 304 23.19 -0.89 6.49
N GLN A 305 23.47 -1.35 7.71
CA GLN A 305 23.55 -0.49 8.89
C GLN A 305 24.99 0.02 9.07
N PRO A 306 25.20 1.23 9.63
CA PRO A 306 26.51 1.63 10.12
C PRO A 306 27.04 0.58 11.07
N ALA A 307 28.32 0.25 10.99
CA ALA A 307 28.94 -0.65 11.96
C ALA A 307 28.70 -0.08 13.36
N VAL A 308 27.99 -0.82 14.20
CA VAL A 308 27.90 -0.50 15.62
C VAL A 308 29.28 -0.80 16.19
N ALA A 309 29.91 0.17 16.87
CA ALA A 309 31.12 -0.13 17.62
C ALA A 309 30.80 -1.25 18.63
N GLU A 310 31.66 -2.26 18.70
CA GLU A 310 31.58 -3.31 19.71
C GLU A 310 31.97 -2.74 21.08
N ASP A 311 31.07 -1.97 21.72
CA ASP A 311 31.21 -1.48 23.10
C ASP A 311 29.80 -1.56 23.73
N GLU A 312 29.47 -2.33 24.78
CA GLU A 312 30.20 -3.12 25.77
C GLU A 312 29.39 -4.39 26.09
N VAL A 313 30.09 -5.47 26.46
CA VAL A 313 29.59 -6.78 26.91
C VAL A 313 28.71 -6.68 28.14
#